data_AF-A0A5Q8CDC3-F1
#
_entry.id   AF-A0A5Q8CDC3-F1
#
_cell.length_a   1.000
_cell.length_b   1.000
_cell.length_c   1.000
_cell.angle_alpha   90.00
_cell.angle_beta   90.00
_cell.angle_gamma   90.00
#
_symmetry.space_group_name_H-M   'P 1'
#
loop_
_entity.id
_entity.type
_entity.pdbx_description
1 polymer ?
#
loop_
_entity_poly.entity_id
_entity_poly.type
_entity_poly.pdbx_seq_one_letter_code
_entity_poly.pdbx_strand_id
1 'polypeptide(L)'
;KELTAGVGADSVLECVGTAESFDQALACSRPGGTIGYVGVPHGVSFDGQKLFFGQKRMLGGPAPVRRFLPDLMERVLKGRIKPGKVFDLKLPLTKVAEGYRAMDERRAIKVMLEV
;
A
#
# COMPACT_ATOMS: atom_id res chain seq x y z
N LYS A 1 -2.06 19.32 -0.18
CA LYS A 1 -3.43 19.48 -0.76
C LYS A 1 -3.48 20.39 -1.97
N GLU A 2 -2.38 21.03 -2.37
CA GLU A 2 -2.33 21.88 -3.56
C GLU A 2 -2.78 21.15 -4.84
N LEU A 3 -2.31 19.91 -5.04
CA LEU A 3 -2.71 19.03 -6.15
C LEU A 3 -4.22 18.70 -6.19
N THR A 4 -4.96 19.01 -5.13
CA THR A 4 -6.40 18.77 -4.99
C THR A 4 -7.16 20.07 -4.73
N ALA A 5 -6.65 21.21 -5.23
CA ALA A 5 -7.24 22.54 -5.07
C ALA A 5 -7.57 22.89 -3.60
N GLY A 6 -6.74 22.42 -2.66
CA GLY A 6 -6.91 22.64 -1.23
C GLY A 6 -7.90 21.68 -0.54
N VAL A 7 -8.63 20.85 -1.27
CA VAL A 7 -9.72 20.02 -0.71
C VAL A 7 -9.18 18.78 0.01
N GLY A 8 -8.26 18.06 -0.62
CA GLY A 8 -7.81 16.71 -0.20
C GLY A 8 -8.28 15.61 -1.15
N ALA A 9 -7.73 14.41 -1.01
CA ALA A 9 -8.09 13.27 -1.85
C ALA A 9 -9.39 12.60 -1.37
N ASP A 10 -10.22 12.14 -2.31
CA ASP A 10 -11.44 11.38 -2.04
C ASP A 10 -11.16 10.07 -1.28
N SER A 11 -10.14 9.35 -1.75
CA SER A 11 -9.71 8.06 -1.24
C SER A 11 -8.21 8.08 -1.02
N VAL A 12 -7.77 7.62 0.16
CA VAL A 12 -6.35 7.50 0.51
C VAL A 12 -6.05 6.04 0.86
N LEU A 13 -4.95 5.52 0.34
CA LEU A 13 -4.46 4.17 0.64
C LEU A 13 -3.25 4.29 1.57
N GLU A 14 -3.38 3.81 2.79
CA GLU A 14 -2.29 3.69 3.75
C GLU A 14 -1.64 2.31 3.59
N CYS A 15 -0.35 2.29 3.22
CA CYS A 15 0.37 1.08 2.82
C CYS A 15 1.68 0.87 3.61
N VAL A 16 1.89 1.61 4.70
CA VAL A 16 3.14 1.63 5.48
C VAL A 16 2.90 1.08 6.88
N GLY A 17 1.89 1.58 7.60
CA GLY A 17 1.52 1.11 8.93
C GLY A 17 2.20 1.83 10.10
N THR A 18 2.84 2.99 9.88
CA THR A 18 3.45 3.81 10.95
C THR A 18 2.51 4.93 11.40
N ALA A 19 2.68 5.45 12.62
CA ALA A 19 1.84 6.54 13.13
C ALA A 19 1.89 7.78 12.22
N GLU A 20 3.08 8.12 11.72
CA GLU A 20 3.29 9.22 10.77
C GLU A 20 2.52 9.02 9.46
N SER A 21 2.54 7.81 8.88
CA SER A 21 1.82 7.55 7.62
C SER A 21 0.30 7.62 7.80
N PHE A 22 -0.21 7.23 8.97
CA PHE A 22 -1.62 7.38 9.33
C PHE A 22 -2.03 8.85 9.51
N ASP A 23 -1.24 9.64 10.23
CA ASP A 23 -1.48 11.09 10.37
C ASP A 23 -1.44 11.78 9.01
N GLN A 24 -0.49 11.40 8.14
CA GLN A 24 -0.42 11.89 6.77
C GLN A 24 -1.65 11.48 5.95
N ALA A 25 -2.12 10.23 6.09
CA ALA A 25 -3.32 9.75 5.39
C ALA A 25 -4.57 10.53 5.82
N LEU A 26 -4.71 10.78 7.13
CA LEU A 26 -5.75 11.64 7.67
C LEU A 26 -5.64 13.06 7.12
N ALA A 27 -4.45 13.67 7.11
CA ALA A 27 -4.25 15.03 6.61
C ALA A 27 -4.53 15.16 5.10
N CYS A 28 -4.17 14.16 4.31
CA CYS A 28 -4.37 14.14 2.87
C CYS A 28 -5.83 13.93 2.45
N SER A 29 -6.60 13.18 3.24
CA SER A 29 -8.01 12.89 2.96
C SER A 29 -8.88 14.15 3.11
N ARG A 30 -9.81 14.35 2.19
CA ARG A 30 -10.82 15.41 2.29
C ARG A 30 -11.83 15.12 3.41
N PRO A 31 -12.56 16.13 3.92
CA PRO A 31 -13.75 15.88 4.74
C PRO A 31 -14.73 14.95 4.01
N GLY A 32 -15.32 13.97 4.71
CA GLY A 32 -16.18 12.96 4.10
C GLY A 32 -15.44 11.82 3.36
N GLY A 33 -14.11 11.88 3.27
CA GLY A 33 -13.27 10.95 2.51
C GLY A 33 -13.11 9.56 3.14
N THR A 34 -12.49 8.65 2.38
CA THR A 34 -12.24 7.27 2.80
C THR A 34 -10.75 6.98 2.87
N ILE A 35 -10.33 6.31 3.95
CA ILE A 35 -8.97 5.81 4.12
C ILE A 35 -9.03 4.28 4.18
N GLY A 36 -8.39 3.63 3.22
CA GLY A 36 -8.14 2.19 3.24
C GLY A 36 -6.75 1.92 3.79
N TYR A 37 -6.58 1.03 4.77
CA TYR A 37 -5.23 0.64 5.21
C TYR A 37 -4.94 -0.85 4.97
N VAL A 38 -3.78 -1.08 4.37
CA VAL A 38 -3.18 -2.41 4.15
C VAL A 38 -1.79 -2.51 4.79
N GLY A 39 -1.20 -1.38 5.19
CA GLY A 39 -0.05 -1.36 6.09
C GLY A 39 -0.47 -1.95 7.43
N VAL A 40 0.23 -3.00 7.87
CA VAL A 40 -0.02 -3.60 9.19
C VAL A 40 0.35 -2.55 10.25
N PRO A 41 -0.54 -2.17 11.17
CA PRO A 41 -0.20 -1.16 12.18
C PRO A 41 0.87 -1.67 13.14
N HIS A 42 1.94 -0.90 13.32
CA HIS A 42 3.01 -1.22 14.28
C HIS A 42 3.13 -0.10 15.32
N GLY A 43 2.63 -0.35 16.53
CA GLY A 43 2.68 0.65 17.62
C GLY A 43 1.81 1.89 17.36
N VAL A 44 0.75 1.77 16.57
CA VAL A 44 -0.15 2.87 16.21
C VAL A 44 -1.40 2.85 17.08
N SER A 45 -1.82 4.03 17.53
CA SER A 45 -3.14 4.26 18.13
C SER A 45 -4.01 5.11 17.20
N PHE A 46 -5.32 4.84 17.21
CA PHE A 46 -6.29 5.59 16.41
C PHE A 46 -7.02 6.60 17.28
N ASP A 47 -6.90 7.87 16.93
CA ASP A 47 -7.70 8.93 17.53
C ASP A 47 -9.06 9.02 16.83
N GLY A 48 -10.10 8.48 17.48
CA GLY A 48 -11.47 8.54 16.98
C GLY A 48 -12.01 9.97 16.82
N GLN A 49 -11.49 10.96 17.57
CA GLN A 49 -11.93 12.35 17.45
C GLN A 49 -11.46 12.95 16.12
N LYS A 50 -10.24 12.66 15.68
CA LYS A 50 -9.74 13.09 14.36
C LYS A 50 -10.63 12.58 13.22
N LEU A 51 -11.09 11.33 13.32
CA LEU A 51 -12.03 10.74 12.35
C LEU A 51 -13.40 11.40 12.42
N PHE A 52 -13.93 11.59 13.63
CA PHE A 52 -15.26 12.18 13.86
C PHE A 52 -15.35 13.62 13.34
N PHE A 53 -14.46 14.51 13.79
CA PHE A 53 -14.47 15.92 13.37
C PHE A 53 -14.01 16.11 11.93
N GLY A 54 -13.15 15.22 11.42
CA GLY A 54 -12.80 15.18 10.01
C GLY A 54 -13.92 14.60 9.11
N GLN A 55 -14.98 14.03 9.69
CA GLN A 55 -16.03 13.30 9.00
C GLN A 55 -15.47 12.22 8.06
N LYS A 56 -14.44 11.51 8.49
CA LYS A 56 -13.71 10.52 7.66
C LYS A 56 -14.04 9.11 8.10
N ARG A 57 -13.96 8.18 7.15
CA ARG A 57 -14.06 6.74 7.44
C ARG A 57 -12.72 6.06 7.20
N MET A 58 -12.41 5.07 8.03
CA MET A 58 -11.21 4.25 7.90
C MET A 58 -11.61 2.78 7.95
N LEU A 59 -11.11 1.99 6.99
CA LEU A 59 -11.31 0.55 6.92
C LEU A 59 -9.98 -0.11 6.54
N GLY A 60 -9.60 -1.17 7.22
CA GLY A 60 -8.43 -1.93 6.82
C GLY A 60 -8.57 -3.40 7.09
N GLY A 61 -7.59 -4.13 6.58
CA GLY A 61 -7.58 -5.58 6.65
C GLY A 61 -6.61 -6.20 5.66
N PRO A 62 -6.38 -7.51 5.79
CA PRO A 62 -5.54 -8.25 4.86
C PRO A 62 -6.14 -8.24 3.45
N ALA A 63 -5.29 -8.38 2.44
CA ALA A 63 -5.73 -8.47 1.05
C ALA A 63 -6.68 -9.68 0.88
N PRO A 64 -7.92 -9.50 0.40
CA PRO A 64 -8.86 -10.59 0.18
C PRO A 64 -8.57 -11.27 -1.16
N VAL A 65 -7.40 -11.93 -1.24
CA VAL A 65 -6.82 -12.47 -2.48
C VAL A 65 -7.82 -13.33 -3.24
N ARG A 66 -8.50 -14.27 -2.57
CA ARG A 66 -9.43 -15.20 -3.22
C ARG A 66 -10.57 -14.49 -3.95
N ARG A 67 -11.03 -13.34 -3.43
CA ARG A 67 -12.11 -12.56 -4.02
C ARG A 67 -11.68 -11.89 -5.33
N PHE A 68 -10.46 -11.36 -5.39
CA PHE A 68 -9.98 -10.55 -6.51
C PHE A 68 -9.11 -11.31 -7.51
N LEU A 69 -8.53 -12.44 -7.11
CA LEU A 69 -7.56 -13.18 -7.93
C LEU A 69 -8.06 -13.52 -9.34
N PRO A 70 -9.30 -14.00 -9.57
CA PRO A 70 -9.76 -14.30 -10.93
C PRO A 70 -9.75 -13.10 -11.87
N ASP A 71 -10.27 -11.94 -11.42
CA ASP A 71 -10.30 -10.70 -12.20
C ASP A 71 -8.89 -10.13 -12.42
N LEU A 72 -8.05 -10.12 -11.38
CA LEU A 72 -6.68 -9.62 -11.49
C LEU A 72 -5.83 -10.49 -12.42
N MET A 73 -5.95 -11.81 -12.36
CA MET A 73 -5.29 -12.72 -13.29
C MET A 73 -5.69 -12.45 -14.73
N GLU A 74 -7.00 -12.29 -15.00
CA GLU A 74 -7.49 -11.97 -16.34
C GLU A 74 -6.88 -10.66 -16.86
N ARG A 75 -6.81 -9.62 -16.02
CA ARG A 75 -6.21 -8.32 -16.41
C ARG A 75 -4.71 -8.45 -16.69
N VAL A 76 -3.99 -9.29 -15.96
CA VAL A 76 -2.57 -9.56 -16.22
C VAL A 76 -2.40 -10.29 -17.55
N LEU A 77 -3.16 -11.36 -17.78
CA LEU A 77 -3.07 -12.17 -19.01
C LEU A 77 -3.48 -11.37 -20.26
N LYS A 78 -4.43 -10.44 -20.13
CA LYS A 78 -4.81 -9.50 -21.20
C LYS A 78 -3.85 -8.31 -21.34
N GLY A 79 -2.79 -8.23 -20.54
CA GLY A 79 -1.83 -7.14 -20.54
C GLY A 79 -2.39 -5.78 -20.09
N ARG A 80 -3.60 -5.75 -19.50
CA ARG A 80 -4.26 -4.53 -18.99
C ARG A 80 -3.54 -3.95 -17.77
N ILE A 81 -2.96 -4.83 -16.95
CA ILE A 81 -2.06 -4.45 -15.86
C ILE A 81 -0.76 -5.24 -15.99
N LYS A 82 0.37 -4.62 -15.62
CA LYS A 82 1.71 -5.21 -15.76
C LYS A 82 2.42 -5.24 -14.40
N PRO A 83 1.96 -6.08 -13.45
CA PRO A 83 2.52 -6.10 -12.10
C PRO A 83 3.98 -6.51 -12.06
N GLY A 84 4.47 -7.25 -13.08
CA GLY A 84 5.87 -7.65 -13.17
C GLY A 84 6.87 -6.48 -13.21
N LYS A 85 6.43 -5.24 -13.48
CA LYS A 85 7.28 -4.05 -13.45
C LYS A 85 7.87 -3.72 -12.06
N VAL A 86 7.28 -4.26 -10.99
CA VAL A 86 7.79 -4.03 -9.63
C VAL A 86 9.06 -4.82 -9.35
N PHE A 87 9.33 -5.88 -10.11
CA PHE A 87 10.56 -6.67 -9.97
C PHE A 87 11.74 -5.92 -10.60
N ASP A 88 12.70 -5.54 -9.76
CA ASP A 88 13.86 -4.73 -10.14
C ASP A 88 15.19 -5.45 -9.93
N LEU A 89 15.18 -6.62 -9.29
CA LEU A 89 16.34 -7.49 -9.15
C LEU A 89 15.95 -8.96 -9.40
N LYS A 90 16.75 -9.64 -10.21
CA LYS A 90 16.63 -11.08 -10.46
C LYS A 90 17.85 -11.82 -9.94
N LEU A 91 17.64 -12.91 -9.22
CA LEU A 91 18.71 -13.72 -8.64
C LEU A 91 18.38 -15.22 -8.78
N PRO A 92 19.37 -16.11 -8.89
CA PRO A 92 19.11 -17.54 -8.76
C PRO A 92 18.65 -17.88 -7.34
N LEU A 93 17.86 -18.95 -7.18
CA LEU A 93 17.34 -19.41 -5.89
C LEU A 93 18.45 -19.60 -4.83
N THR A 94 19.65 -20.02 -5.24
CA THR A 94 20.83 -20.18 -4.37
C THR A 94 21.29 -18.88 -3.71
N LYS A 95 20.83 -17.71 -4.18
CA LYS A 95 21.16 -16.38 -3.64
C LYS A 95 19.99 -15.73 -2.89
N VAL A 96 19.02 -16.52 -2.40
CA VAL A 96 17.86 -16.01 -1.64
C VAL A 96 18.25 -15.03 -0.51
N ALA A 97 19.32 -15.32 0.23
CA ALA A 97 19.77 -14.47 1.34
C ALA A 97 20.23 -13.08 0.88
N GLU A 98 20.89 -12.99 -0.29
CA GLU A 98 21.25 -11.71 -0.88
C GLU A 98 19.99 -10.94 -1.34
N GLY A 99 18.98 -11.64 -1.85
CA GLY A 99 17.70 -11.03 -2.21
C GLY A 99 17.02 -10.34 -1.02
N TYR A 100 17.00 -11.01 0.15
CA TYR A 100 16.49 -10.40 1.38
C TYR A 100 17.33 -9.18 1.81
N ARG A 101 18.66 -9.31 1.81
CA ARG A 101 19.58 -8.21 2.16
C ARG A 101 19.39 -7.00 1.25
N ALA A 102 19.22 -7.22 -0.05
CA ALA A 102 18.99 -6.14 -1.00
C ALA A 102 17.69 -5.37 -0.73
N MET A 103 16.61 -6.04 -0.29
CA MET A 103 15.37 -5.37 0.09
C MET A 103 15.50 -4.61 1.42
N ASP A 104 16.20 -5.18 2.40
CA ASP A 104 16.44 -4.55 3.70
C ASP A 104 17.29 -3.28 3.58
N GLU A 105 18.39 -3.35 2.82
CA GLU A 105 19.28 -2.22 2.52
C GLU A 105 18.71 -1.26 1.47
N ARG A 106 17.47 -1.48 1.02
CA ARG A 106 16.77 -0.66 0.01
C ARG A 106 17.51 -0.54 -1.33
N ARG A 107 18.31 -1.54 -1.69
CA ARG A 107 18.93 -1.69 -3.01
C ARG A 107 17.98 -2.30 -4.04
N ALA A 108 16.93 -2.98 -3.59
CA ALA A 108 15.88 -3.54 -4.43
C ALA A 108 14.49 -3.33 -3.81
N ILE A 109 13.48 -3.10 -4.65
CA ILE A 109 12.07 -2.97 -4.28
C ILE A 109 11.43 -4.36 -4.19
N LYS A 110 11.62 -5.21 -5.21
CA LYS A 110 11.08 -6.57 -5.25
C LYS A 110 12.01 -7.51 -6.01
N VAL A 111 12.48 -8.54 -5.32
CA VAL A 111 13.36 -9.55 -5.91
C VAL A 111 12.54 -10.69 -6.53
N MET A 112 12.91 -11.11 -7.75
CA MET A 112 12.42 -12.34 -8.39
C MET A 112 13.51 -13.41 -8.31
N LEU A 113 13.17 -14.57 -7.76
CA LEU A 113 14.08 -15.72 -7.73
C LEU A 113 13.80 -16.63 -8.94
N GLU A 114 14.87 -17.03 -9.62
CA GLU A 114 14.84 -17.95 -10.75
C GLU A 114 15.35 -19.33 -10.31
N VAL A 115 14.64 -20.38 -10.73
CA VAL A 115 14.87 -21.79 -10.37
C VAL A 115 15.46 -22.52 -11.56
#